data_AF-A0A9Q5SL08-F1
#
_entry.id   AF-A0A9Q5SL08-F1
#
_cell.length_a   1.000
_cell.length_b   1.000
_cell.length_c   1.000
_cell.angle_alpha   90.00
_cell.angle_beta   90.00
_cell.angle_gamma   90.00
#
_symmetry.space_group_name_H-M   'P 1'
#
loop_
_entity.id
_entity.type
_entity.pdbx_description
1 polymer ?
#
loop_
_entity_poly.entity_id
_entity_poly.type
_entity_poly.pdbx_seq_one_letter_code
_entity_poly.pdbx_strand_id
1 'polypeptide(L)' 'MSLLGKRVLVVIEGVLSCGVVASEYQYNVVLHVDEYSERQVVDKENIVKTLNESAVERLKELL' A
#
# COMPACT_ATOMS: atom_id res chain seq x y z
N MET A 1 -11.76 2.02 -10.91
CA MET A 1 -11.54 0.62 -10.49
C MET A 1 -11.52 0.59 -8.97
N SER A 2 -12.30 -0.29 -8.33
CA SER A 2 -12.25 -0.44 -6.87
C SER A 2 -11.02 -1.24 -6.44
N LEU A 3 -10.42 -0.82 -5.33
CA LEU A 3 -9.28 -1.44 -4.65
C LEU A 3 -9.71 -2.33 -3.49
N LEU A 4 -10.98 -2.31 -3.09
CA LEU A 4 -11.52 -3.08 -1.97
C LEU A 4 -11.19 -4.58 -2.10
N GLY A 5 -10.66 -5.17 -1.02
CA GLY A 5 -10.25 -6.57 -0.96
C GLY A 5 -8.98 -6.92 -1.73
N LYS A 6 -8.36 -5.96 -2.44
CA LYS A 6 -7.10 -6.19 -3.15
C LYS A 6 -5.92 -6.03 -2.21
N ARG A 7 -4.89 -6.84 -2.47
CA ARG A 7 -3.57 -6.66 -1.88
C ARG A 7 -2.81 -5.57 -2.66
N VAL A 8 -2.27 -4.60 -1.95
CA VAL A 8 -1.59 -3.43 -2.49
C VAL A 8 -0.27 -3.18 -1.75
N LEU A 9 0.68 -2.57 -2.45
CA LEU A 9 1.91 -2.06 -1.86
C LEU A 9 1.73 -0.56 -1.58
N VAL A 10 2.12 -0.14 -0.39
CA VAL A 10 2.00 1.23 0.08
C VAL A 10 3.28 1.69 0.75
N VAL A 11 3.51 3.00 0.75
CA VAL A 11 4.57 3.61 1.56
C VAL A 11 3.94 4.18 2.83
N ILE A 12 4.37 3.68 3.98
CA ILE A 12 3.96 4.14 5.31
C ILE A 12 5.23 4.60 6.03
N GLU A 13 5.26 5.88 6.44
CA GLU A 13 6.43 6.47 7.13
C GLU A 13 7.77 6.29 6.39
N GLY A 14 7.73 6.26 5.04
CA GLY A 14 8.91 6.06 4.19
C GLY A 14 9.32 4.59 4.01
N VAL A 15 8.61 3.65 4.62
CA VAL A 15 8.84 2.22 4.49
C VAL A 15 7.81 1.61 3.55
N LEU A 16 8.26 0.73 2.65
CA LEU A 16 7.36 -0.03 1.79
C LEU A 16 6.70 -1.16 2.60
N SER A 17 5.38 -1.19 2.63
CA SER A 17 4.58 -2.20 3.33
C SER A 17 3.51 -2.79 2.40
N CYS A 18 3.11 -4.02 2.67
CA CYS A 18 2.10 -4.74 1.90
C CYS A 18 0.84 -4.92 2.73
N GLY A 19 -0.31 -4.52 2.19
CA GLY A 19 -1.57 -4.61 2.92
C GLY A 19 -2.74 -5.01 2.04
N VAL A 20 -3.83 -5.43 2.68
CA VAL A 20 -5.11 -5.71 2.02
C VAL A 20 -6.07 -4.56 2.30
N VAL A 21 -6.71 -4.03 1.27
CA VAL A 21 -7.68 -2.94 1.40
C VAL A 21 -8.95 -3.44 2.07
N ALA A 22 -9.16 -3.03 3.32
CA ALA A 22 -10.35 -3.33 4.11
C ALA A 22 -11.49 -2.36 3.83
N SER A 23 -11.18 -1.10 3.48
CA SER A 23 -12.18 -0.09 3.12
C SER A 23 -11.59 0.89 2.11
N GLU A 24 -12.43 1.37 1.19
CA GLU A 24 -12.03 2.31 0.15
C GLU A 24 -12.91 3.56 0.21
N TYR A 25 -12.29 4.72 0.33
CA TYR A 25 -12.94 6.03 0.28
C TYR A 25 -12.56 6.76 -1.00
N GLN A 26 -13.02 8.00 -1.18
CA GLN A 26 -12.75 8.77 -2.39
C GLN A 26 -11.24 9.01 -2.60
N TYR A 27 -10.52 9.41 -1.55
CA TYR A 27 -9.11 9.83 -1.62
C TYR A 27 -8.13 8.89 -0.92
N ASN A 28 -8.64 8.04 -0.03
CA ASN A 28 -7.86 7.24 0.89
C ASN A 28 -8.40 5.81 0.98
N VAL A 29 -7.58 4.90 1.48
CA VAL A 29 -7.91 3.50 1.75
C VAL A 29 -7.53 3.14 3.18
N VAL A 30 -8.25 2.19 3.74
CA VAL A 30 -7.91 1.56 5.02
C VAL A 30 -7.33 0.20 4.70
N LEU A 31 -6.12 -0.04 5.21
CA LEU A 31 -5.36 -1.25 4.98
C LEU A 31 -5.24 -2.07 6.25
N HIS A 32 -5.33 -3.38 6.07
CA HIS A 32 -4.80 -4.34 7.02
C HIS A 32 -3.39 -4.71 6.56
N VAL A 33 -2.40 -4.33 7.36
CA VAL A 33 -0.98 -4.50 7.06
C VAL A 33 -0.44 -5.43 8.13
N ASP A 34 0.15 -6.57 7.75
CA ASP A 34 0.48 -7.64 8.71
C ASP A 34 1.57 -7.19 9.72
N GLU A 35 2.39 -6.22 9.33
CA GLU A 35 3.44 -5.62 10.17
C GLU A 35 2.90 -4.66 11.26
N TYR A 36 1.64 -4.22 11.15
CA TYR A 36 1.03 -3.27 12.07
C TYR A 36 -0.14 -3.92 12.79
N SER A 37 -0.21 -3.73 14.11
CA SER A 37 -1.32 -4.22 14.93
C SER A 37 -2.62 -3.46 14.66
N GLU A 38 -2.52 -2.23 14.15
CA GLU A 38 -3.65 -1.36 13.86
C GLU A 38 -3.82 -1.13 12.35
N ARG A 39 -5.06 -0.84 11.96
CA ARG A 39 -5.40 -0.52 10.57
C ARG A 39 -4.74 0.79 10.15
N GLN A 40 -4.17 0.79 8.95
CA GLN A 40 -3.45 1.94 8.42
C GLN A 40 -4.33 2.69 7.42
N VAL A 41 -4.47 4.00 7.59
CA VAL A 41 -5.15 4.86 6.62
C VAL A 41 -4.08 5.45 5.70
N VAL A 42 -4.21 5.19 4.40
CA VAL A 42 -3.22 5.60 3.42
C VAL A 42 -3.90 6.29 2.26
N ASP A 43 -3.34 7.42 1.83
CA ASP A 43 -3.81 8.12 0.64
C ASP A 43 -3.58 7.28 -0.62
N LYS A 44 -4.53 7.32 -1.56
CA LYS A 44 -4.46 6.53 -2.79
C LYS A 44 -3.24 6.87 -3.66
N GLU A 45 -2.68 8.05 -3.50
CA GLU A 45 -1.44 8.47 -4.17
C GLU A 45 -0.19 7.75 -3.66
N ASN A 46 -0.19 7.34 -2.39
CA ASN A 46 0.89 6.58 -1.75
C ASN A 46 0.80 5.08 -2.03
N ILE A 47 -0.27 4.64 -2.72
CA ILE A 47 -0.37 3.29 -3.25
C ILE A 47 0.59 3.20 -4.43
N VAL A 48 1.64 2.40 -4.25
CA VAL A 48 2.52 1.99 -5.33
C VAL A 48 1.65 1.12 -6.24
N LYS A 49 1.13 1.74 -7.31
CA LYS A 49 0.18 1.13 -8.26
C LYS A 49 0.57 -0.32 -8.48
N THR A 50 -0.40 -1.22 -8.26
CA THR A 50 -0.35 -2.68 -8.50
C THR A 50 0.84 -3.08 -9.36
N LEU A 51 1.90 -3.59 -8.73
CA LEU A 51 3.15 -4.02 -9.36
C LEU A 51 3.67 -3.02 -10.40
N ASN A 52 4.07 -1.83 -9.97
CA ASN A 52 5.06 -1.08 -10.73
C ASN A 52 6.41 -1.79 -10.52
N GLU A 53 6.72 -2.77 -11.38
CA GLU A 53 7.96 -3.55 -11.32
C GLU A 53 9.20 -2.66 -11.15
N SER A 54 9.20 -1.48 -11.78
CA SER A 54 10.29 -0.51 -11.66
C SER A 54 10.44 0.08 -10.25
N ALA A 55 9.34 0.30 -9.52
CA ALA A 55 9.39 0.77 -8.14
C ALA A 55 9.88 -0.34 -7.19
N VAL A 56 9.50 -1.60 -7.46
CA VAL A 56 9.98 -2.77 -6.71
C VAL A 56 11.46 -3.02 -6.97
N GLU A 57 11.92 -2.91 -8.22
CA GLU A 57 13.34 -3.01 -8.60
C GLU A 57 14.19 -1.94 -7.91
N ARG A 58 13.76 -0.68 -7.91
CA ARG A 58 14.47 0.42 -7.21
C ARG A 58 14.58 0.20 -5.70
N LEU A 59 13.59 -0.46 -5.10
CA LEU A 59 13.63 -0.81 -3.68
C LEU A 59 14.56 -1.98 -3.36
N LYS A 60 14.79 -2.90 -4.31
CA LYS A 60 15.80 -3.98 -4.16
C LYS A 60 17.23 -3.43 -4.18
N GLU A 61 17.50 -2.33 -4.87
CA GLU A 61 18.85 -1.74 -4.95
C GLU A 61 19.24 -0.96 -3.67
N LEU A 62 18.28 -0.62 -2.82
CA LEU A 62 18.49 0.15 -1.58
C LEU A 62 18.63 -0.73 -0.32
N LEU A 63 18.43 -2.05 -0.44
CA LEU A 63 18.62 -3.06 0.60
C LEU A 63 19.92 -3.83 0.35
#